data_AF-A0A5C5YZV4-F1
#
_entry.id   AF-A0A5C5YZV4-F1
#
_cell.length_a   1.000
_cell.length_b   1.000
_cell.length_c   1.000
_cell.angle_alpha   90.00
_cell.angle_beta   90.00
_cell.angle_gamma   90.00
#
_symmetry.space_group_name_H-M   'P 1'
#
loop_
_entity.id
_entity.type
_entity.pdbx_description
1 polymer ?
#
loop_
_entity_poly.entity_id
_entity_poly.type
_entity_poly.pdbx_seq_one_letter_code
_entity_poly.pdbx_strand_id
1 'polypeptide(L)'
;MFEGARKVRGARQRRRKGIMARSPSCVDNILKHCNEALERATDEGRVRKNPWKRLERPGQHSGVTEYISRATIAQVIKKLDNVAHIRVLSLARFAGLRISSELINQKWGHVTLNEDPRVLIHSPKTARYAGGDSRICPLLFGLDTLLAHESEGPHVIQQPELWKYKGNANAKWLSDVLKSAKVPQRRGLWTSLRESAEADMRDLPGVDPEQVSLWIGHDIKTYRKHYRNPSTEARRCARKASRSRT
;
A
#
# COMPACT_ATOMS: atom_id res chain seq x y z
N MET A 1 -42.73 4.38 48.59
CA MET A 1 -41.72 5.06 47.75
C MET A 1 -40.44 4.23 47.77
N PHE A 2 -40.23 3.38 46.77
CA PHE A 2 -38.94 2.73 46.51
C PHE A 2 -38.65 2.88 45.02
N GLU A 3 -37.94 3.96 44.70
CA GLU A 3 -37.46 4.26 43.36
C GLU A 3 -35.97 3.89 43.32
N GLY A 4 -35.61 2.89 42.52
CA GLY A 4 -34.25 2.34 42.56
C GLY A 4 -33.88 1.37 41.45
N ALA A 5 -34.54 1.40 40.29
CA ALA A 5 -34.11 0.60 39.13
C ALA A 5 -33.05 1.35 38.31
N ARG A 6 -31.78 1.30 38.78
CA ARG A 6 -30.64 1.91 38.05
C ARG A 6 -30.30 1.05 36.81
N LYS A 7 -30.59 1.62 35.64
CA LYS A 7 -30.26 1.17 34.27
C LYS A 7 -28.96 0.35 34.14
N VAL A 8 -29.08 -0.98 34.00
CA VAL A 8 -28.05 -1.86 33.41
C VAL A 8 -28.48 -2.27 32.00
N ARG A 9 -28.59 -1.32 31.07
CA ARG A 9 -28.94 -1.60 29.65
C ARG A 9 -27.93 -1.08 28.61
N GLY A 10 -26.83 -0.46 29.02
CA GLY A 10 -25.87 0.17 28.09
C GLY A 10 -24.78 -0.75 27.50
N ALA A 11 -24.31 -1.76 28.24
CA ALA A 11 -23.12 -2.51 27.85
C ALA A 11 -23.39 -3.66 26.85
N ARG A 12 -24.55 -4.32 26.94
CA ARG A 12 -24.90 -5.45 26.06
C ARG A 12 -25.22 -5.02 24.62
N GLN A 13 -25.77 -3.82 24.43
CA GLN A 13 -26.19 -3.32 23.11
C GLN A 13 -25.00 -2.87 22.24
N ARG A 14 -23.89 -2.45 22.86
CA ARG A 14 -22.64 -2.13 22.13
C ARG A 14 -21.93 -3.35 21.57
N ARG A 15 -22.09 -4.55 22.17
CA ARG A 15 -21.43 -5.79 21.69
C ARG A 15 -22.10 -6.41 20.46
N ARG A 16 -23.43 -6.29 20.28
CA ARG A 16 -24.13 -6.87 19.11
C ARG A 16 -23.89 -6.14 17.78
N LYS A 17 -23.54 -4.84 17.80
CA LYS A 17 -23.17 -4.11 16.59
C LYS A 17 -21.78 -4.48 16.02
N GLY A 18 -20.93 -5.17 16.79
CA GLY A 18 -19.52 -5.41 16.42
C GLY A 18 -19.27 -6.52 15.40
N ILE A 19 -20.23 -7.42 15.16
CA ILE A 19 -20.12 -8.50 14.17
C ILE A 19 -20.92 -8.17 12.90
N MET A 20 -22.14 -7.63 13.07
CA MET A 20 -23.04 -7.26 11.96
C MET A 20 -22.61 -5.99 11.19
N ALA A 21 -21.67 -5.19 11.71
CA ALA A 21 -21.16 -3.99 11.05
C ALA A 21 -19.80 -4.20 10.35
N ARG A 22 -19.34 -5.44 10.22
CA ARG A 22 -18.03 -5.75 9.60
C ARG A 22 -18.15 -5.66 8.08
N SER A 23 -17.09 -5.15 7.43
CA SER A 23 -17.02 -5.20 5.97
C SER A 23 -17.07 -6.65 5.49
N PRO A 24 -17.61 -6.94 4.30
CA PRO A 24 -17.68 -8.31 3.80
C PRO A 24 -16.30 -8.97 3.68
N SER A 25 -15.24 -8.21 3.38
CA SER A 25 -13.85 -8.67 3.44
C SER A 25 -13.38 -9.08 4.85
N CYS A 26 -13.86 -8.41 5.89
CA CYS A 26 -13.55 -8.76 7.26
C CYS A 26 -14.27 -10.06 7.66
N VAL A 27 -15.56 -10.18 7.30
CA VAL A 27 -16.35 -11.41 7.49
C VAL A 27 -15.71 -12.59 6.76
N ASP A 28 -15.28 -12.39 5.51
CA ASP A 28 -14.59 -13.39 4.69
C ASP A 28 -13.32 -13.93 5.39
N ASN A 29 -12.45 -13.03 5.87
CA ASN A 29 -11.22 -13.43 6.57
C ASN A 29 -11.49 -14.23 7.85
N ILE A 30 -12.55 -13.88 8.59
CA ILE A 30 -12.93 -14.61 9.80
C ILE A 30 -13.42 -16.00 9.44
N LEU A 31 -14.35 -16.11 8.49
CA LEU A 31 -14.89 -17.38 8.03
C LEU A 31 -13.77 -18.28 7.47
N LYS A 32 -12.78 -17.70 6.78
CA LYS A 32 -11.59 -18.41 6.30
C LYS A 32 -10.83 -19.07 7.44
N HIS A 33 -10.39 -18.31 8.44
CA HIS A 33 -9.61 -18.86 9.56
C HIS A 33 -10.42 -19.86 10.39
N CYS A 34 -11.72 -19.59 10.59
CA CYS A 34 -12.64 -20.50 11.26
C CYS A 34 -12.77 -21.84 10.52
N ASN A 35 -12.89 -21.80 9.18
CA ASN A 35 -12.93 -23.00 8.36
C ASN A 35 -11.61 -23.77 8.40
N GLU A 36 -10.48 -23.10 8.19
CA GLU A 36 -9.14 -23.75 8.22
C GLU A 36 -8.86 -24.44 9.57
N ALA A 37 -9.24 -23.80 10.68
CA ALA A 37 -9.07 -24.38 12.02
C ALA A 37 -9.94 -25.62 12.23
N LEU A 38 -11.21 -25.60 11.79
CA LEU A 38 -12.11 -26.75 11.95
C LEU A 38 -11.85 -27.87 10.94
N GLU A 39 -11.34 -27.56 9.75
CA GLU A 39 -10.84 -28.57 8.82
C GLU A 39 -9.69 -29.34 9.46
N ARG A 40 -8.67 -28.63 9.97
CA ARG A 40 -7.57 -29.25 10.70
C ARG A 40 -8.03 -30.08 11.90
N ALA A 41 -8.97 -29.56 12.70
CA ALA A 41 -9.51 -30.30 13.84
C ALA A 41 -10.33 -31.54 13.42
N THR A 42 -10.94 -31.52 12.24
CA THR A 42 -11.63 -32.69 11.66
C THR A 42 -10.62 -33.72 11.18
N ASP A 43 -9.56 -33.28 10.49
CA ASP A 43 -8.48 -34.15 9.99
C ASP A 43 -7.71 -34.81 11.14
N GLU A 44 -7.52 -34.09 12.25
CA GLU A 44 -6.94 -34.61 13.49
C GLU A 44 -7.93 -35.44 14.34
N GLY A 45 -9.17 -35.66 13.87
CA GLY A 45 -10.19 -36.45 14.57
C GLY A 45 -10.73 -35.83 15.86
N ARG A 46 -10.39 -34.58 16.16
CA ARG A 46 -10.84 -33.85 17.37
C ARG A 46 -12.29 -33.40 17.28
N VAL A 47 -12.79 -33.23 16.06
CA VAL A 47 -14.19 -32.87 15.78
C VAL A 47 -14.73 -33.80 14.69
N ARG A 48 -15.96 -34.28 14.85
CA ARG A 48 -16.57 -35.25 13.93
C ARG A 48 -16.75 -34.70 12.50
N LYS A 49 -17.02 -33.40 12.35
CA LYS A 49 -17.30 -32.74 11.07
C LYS A 49 -17.19 -31.22 11.19
N ASN A 50 -16.64 -30.56 10.18
CA ASN A 50 -16.70 -29.10 10.06
C ASN A 50 -18.14 -28.62 9.68
N PRO A 51 -18.84 -27.85 10.54
CA PRO A 51 -20.17 -27.30 10.27
C PRO A 51 -20.16 -26.14 9.27
N TRP A 52 -19.01 -25.51 9.02
CA TRP A 52 -18.87 -24.29 8.20
C TRP A 52 -18.42 -24.56 6.77
N LYS A 53 -18.15 -25.83 6.41
CA LYS A 53 -17.72 -26.25 5.07
C LYS A 53 -18.69 -25.84 3.95
N ARG A 54 -19.97 -25.68 4.27
CA ARG A 54 -21.03 -25.28 3.33
C ARG A 54 -21.39 -23.80 3.38
N LEU A 55 -20.76 -23.01 4.26
CA LEU A 55 -21.05 -21.59 4.32
C LEU A 55 -20.43 -20.89 3.12
N GLU A 56 -21.28 -20.26 2.33
CA GLU A 56 -20.84 -19.35 1.29
C GLU A 56 -20.10 -18.17 1.90
N ARG A 57 -18.92 -17.90 1.35
CA ARG A 57 -18.11 -16.78 1.77
C ARG A 57 -18.57 -15.54 1.00
N PRO A 58 -18.76 -14.39 1.67
CA PRO A 58 -19.06 -13.17 0.96
C PRO A 58 -17.92 -12.84 -0.02
N GLY A 59 -18.28 -12.44 -1.23
CA GLY A 59 -17.30 -12.05 -2.25
C GLY A 59 -16.36 -10.95 -1.76
N GLN A 60 -15.12 -10.97 -2.23
CA GLN A 60 -14.19 -9.88 -1.98
C GLN A 60 -14.70 -8.62 -2.68
N HIS A 61 -15.08 -7.60 -1.91
CA HIS A 61 -15.27 -6.28 -2.51
C HIS A 61 -13.91 -5.76 -2.97
N SER A 62 -13.78 -5.52 -4.28
CA SER A 62 -12.75 -4.61 -4.78
C SER A 62 -13.01 -3.25 -4.13
N GLY A 63 -12.01 -2.72 -3.44
CA GLY A 63 -12.07 -1.33 -3.01
C GLY A 63 -12.25 -0.46 -4.26
N VAL A 64 -13.14 0.52 -4.22
CA VAL A 64 -13.22 1.51 -5.29
C VAL A 64 -11.91 2.30 -5.27
N THR A 65 -11.08 2.07 -6.28
CA THR A 65 -9.87 2.85 -6.53
C THR A 65 -10.12 3.76 -7.72
N GLU A 66 -9.44 4.90 -7.73
CA GLU A 66 -9.62 5.96 -8.74
C GLU A 66 -8.23 6.39 -9.19
N TYR A 67 -8.07 6.66 -10.49
CA TYR A 67 -6.81 7.15 -11.01
C TYR A 67 -6.57 8.60 -10.56
N ILE A 68 -5.43 8.83 -9.91
CA ILE A 68 -4.98 10.13 -9.44
C ILE A 68 -3.88 10.61 -10.38
N SER A 69 -4.15 11.64 -11.17
CA SER A 69 -3.21 12.15 -12.17
C SER A 69 -1.94 12.74 -11.54
N ARG A 70 -0.85 12.78 -12.34
CA ARG A 70 0.42 13.45 -11.97
C ARG A 70 0.21 14.94 -11.70
N ALA A 71 -0.66 15.60 -12.46
CA ALA A 71 -0.99 17.02 -12.25
C ALA A 71 -1.71 17.25 -10.91
N THR A 72 -2.66 16.37 -10.56
CA THR A 72 -3.39 16.43 -9.30
C THR A 72 -2.44 16.30 -8.10
N ILE A 73 -1.55 15.30 -8.10
CA ILE A 73 -0.61 15.13 -6.99
C ILE A 73 0.43 16.27 -6.93
N ALA A 74 0.84 16.82 -8.07
CA ALA A 74 1.76 17.96 -8.11
C ALA A 74 1.13 19.20 -7.45
N GLN A 75 -0.18 19.46 -7.66
CA GLN A 75 -0.89 20.54 -6.97
C GLN A 75 -0.94 20.32 -5.46
N VAL A 76 -1.12 19.07 -5.00
CA VAL A 76 -1.10 18.71 -3.59
C VAL A 76 0.29 18.95 -3.01
N ILE A 77 1.34 18.48 -3.69
CA ILE A 77 2.75 18.63 -3.27
C ILE A 77 3.13 20.11 -3.13
N LYS A 78 2.70 20.97 -4.07
CA LYS A 78 2.98 22.42 -4.03
C LYS A 78 2.39 23.14 -2.81
N LYS A 79 1.41 22.54 -2.12
CA LYS A 79 0.78 23.11 -0.91
C LYS A 79 1.40 22.56 0.38
N LEU A 80 2.40 21.68 0.29
CA LEU A 80 3.04 21.09 1.45
C LEU A 80 4.32 21.85 1.76
N ASP A 81 4.43 22.31 3.00
CA ASP A 81 5.69 22.88 3.53
C ASP A 81 6.57 21.82 4.19
N ASN A 82 5.99 20.65 4.53
CA ASN A 82 6.69 19.57 5.20
C ASN A 82 7.34 18.61 4.19
N VAL A 83 8.68 18.60 4.17
CA VAL A 83 9.49 17.76 3.27
C VAL A 83 9.20 16.26 3.45
N ALA A 84 8.98 15.78 4.67
CA ALA A 84 8.63 14.38 4.90
C ALA A 84 7.29 14.01 4.22
N HIS A 85 6.29 14.89 4.30
CA HIS A 85 5.00 14.67 3.64
C HIS A 85 5.14 14.64 2.11
N ILE A 86 5.96 15.55 1.55
CA ILE A 86 6.27 15.58 0.12
C ILE A 86 6.90 14.26 -0.31
N ARG A 87 7.93 13.79 0.40
CA ARG A 87 8.62 12.53 0.09
C ARG A 87 7.68 11.33 0.18
N VAL A 88 6.84 11.24 1.22
CA VAL A 88 5.89 10.13 1.37
C VAL A 88 4.90 10.08 0.21
N LEU A 89 4.31 11.21 -0.19
CA LEU A 89 3.39 11.23 -1.33
C LEU A 89 4.09 10.91 -2.64
N SER A 90 5.30 11.44 -2.83
CA SER A 90 6.10 11.21 -4.03
C SER A 90 6.48 9.74 -4.18
N LEU A 91 6.92 9.09 -3.10
CA LEU A 91 7.23 7.66 -3.09
C LEU A 91 5.99 6.78 -3.32
N ALA A 92 4.84 7.13 -2.71
CA ALA A 92 3.59 6.42 -2.94
C ALA A 92 3.16 6.50 -4.41
N ARG A 93 3.20 7.71 -5.00
CA ARG A 93 2.61 8.00 -6.31
C ARG A 93 3.54 7.75 -7.49
N PHE A 94 4.85 7.87 -7.32
CA PHE A 94 5.80 7.72 -8.43
C PHE A 94 6.64 6.45 -8.34
N ALA A 95 6.82 5.88 -7.15
CA ALA A 95 7.51 4.58 -6.97
C ALA A 95 6.56 3.44 -6.55
N GLY A 96 5.26 3.73 -6.36
CA GLY A 96 4.27 2.75 -5.92
C GLY A 96 4.54 2.20 -4.51
N LEU A 97 5.23 2.93 -3.63
CA LEU A 97 5.62 2.43 -2.31
C LEU A 97 4.40 2.17 -1.40
N ARG A 98 4.34 1.00 -0.74
CA ARG A 98 3.31 0.71 0.28
C ARG A 98 3.66 1.41 1.58
N ILE A 99 2.98 2.52 1.87
CA ILE A 99 3.28 3.38 3.02
C ILE A 99 3.22 2.67 4.36
N SER A 100 2.27 1.75 4.57
CA SER A 100 2.08 1.11 5.87
C SER A 100 3.14 0.08 6.26
N SER A 101 3.91 -0.46 5.31
CA SER A 101 4.85 -1.55 5.59
C SER A 101 6.23 -1.40 4.96
N GLU A 102 6.36 -0.66 3.86
CA GLU A 102 7.64 -0.54 3.14
C GLU A 102 8.38 0.74 3.53
N LEU A 103 7.65 1.85 3.76
CA LEU A 103 8.23 3.14 4.14
C LEU A 103 9.09 3.06 5.41
N ILE A 104 8.68 2.24 6.38
CA ILE A 104 9.35 2.11 7.69
C ILE A 104 10.81 1.68 7.56
N ASN A 105 11.13 0.88 6.55
CA ASN A 105 12.48 0.33 6.35
C ASN A 105 13.26 1.07 5.25
N GLN A 106 12.72 2.18 4.74
CA GLN A 106 13.34 2.91 3.63
C GLN A 106 14.48 3.81 4.13
N LYS A 107 15.69 3.50 3.69
CA LYS A 107 16.93 4.20 4.03
C LYS A 107 17.50 4.97 2.85
N TRP A 108 18.30 6.00 3.10
CA TRP A 108 19.00 6.73 2.02
C TRP A 108 19.97 5.84 1.26
N GLY A 109 20.64 4.91 1.94
CA GLY A 109 21.49 3.89 1.28
C GLY A 109 20.75 2.93 0.34
N HIS A 110 19.42 2.93 0.33
CA HIS A 110 18.61 2.20 -0.65
C HIS A 110 18.21 3.05 -1.86
N VAL A 111 18.49 4.36 -1.83
CA VAL A 111 18.17 5.31 -2.91
C VAL A 111 19.45 5.57 -3.68
N THR A 112 19.41 5.38 -4.99
CA THR A 112 20.48 5.73 -5.91
C THR A 112 19.99 6.91 -6.74
N LEU A 113 20.74 8.02 -6.76
CA LEU A 113 20.38 9.26 -7.48
C LEU A 113 21.29 9.56 -8.70
N ASN A 114 22.29 8.72 -8.96
CA ASN A 114 23.34 8.96 -9.97
C ASN A 114 22.95 8.45 -11.39
N GLU A 115 23.82 7.70 -12.08
CA GLU A 115 23.63 7.31 -13.48
C GLU A 115 22.42 6.39 -13.74
N ASP A 116 21.99 5.61 -12.74
CA ASP A 116 20.78 4.77 -12.82
C ASP A 116 19.88 4.97 -11.61
N PRO A 117 19.11 6.08 -11.57
CA PRO A 117 18.35 6.43 -10.39
C PRO A 117 17.23 5.46 -10.10
N ARG A 118 17.29 4.87 -8.91
CA ARG A 118 16.42 3.79 -8.48
C ARG A 118 16.29 3.76 -6.98
N VAL A 119 15.27 3.07 -6.50
CA VAL A 119 15.07 2.78 -5.09
C VAL A 119 14.95 1.27 -4.90
N LEU A 120 15.74 0.74 -3.97
CA LEU A 120 15.57 -0.60 -3.43
C LEU A 120 14.48 -0.54 -2.36
N ILE A 121 13.41 -1.31 -2.56
CA ILE A 121 12.25 -1.37 -1.68
C ILE A 121 12.18 -2.76 -1.07
N HIS A 122 12.39 -2.84 0.25
CA HIS A 122 12.18 -4.06 1.01
C HIS A 122 10.68 -4.31 1.20
N SER A 123 10.27 -5.56 1.04
CA SER A 123 8.87 -6.01 1.09
C SER A 123 8.69 -7.03 2.22
N PRO A 124 8.58 -6.62 3.50
CA PRO A 124 8.53 -7.53 4.64
C PRO A 124 7.41 -8.57 4.56
N LYS A 125 6.27 -8.18 3.97
CA LYS A 125 5.09 -9.06 3.84
C LYS A 125 5.35 -10.26 2.91
N THR A 126 6.26 -10.11 1.98
CA THR A 126 6.57 -11.11 0.95
C THR A 126 7.97 -11.70 1.12
N ALA A 127 8.73 -11.29 2.13
CA ALA A 127 10.08 -11.80 2.42
C ALA A 127 10.16 -13.30 2.70
N ARG A 128 9.05 -13.93 3.11
CA ARG A 128 8.96 -15.40 3.26
C ARG A 128 8.87 -16.14 1.93
N TYR A 129 8.67 -15.45 0.81
CA TYR A 129 8.62 -16.03 -0.53
C TYR A 129 9.96 -15.76 -1.24
N ALA A 130 10.51 -16.78 -1.91
CA ALA A 130 11.76 -16.67 -2.64
C ALA A 130 11.68 -15.54 -3.69
N GLY A 131 12.61 -14.58 -3.62
CA GLY A 131 12.64 -13.40 -4.50
C GLY A 131 11.56 -12.35 -4.22
N GLY A 132 10.80 -12.47 -3.13
CA GLY A 132 9.76 -11.52 -2.72
C GLY A 132 10.19 -10.59 -1.57
N ASP A 133 11.44 -10.67 -1.12
CA ASP A 133 11.99 -9.90 0.00
C ASP A 133 12.27 -8.44 -0.34
N SER A 134 12.59 -8.16 -1.61
CA SER A 134 12.87 -6.81 -2.08
C SER A 134 12.57 -6.64 -3.56
N ARG A 135 12.51 -5.38 -4.02
CA ARG A 135 12.38 -5.04 -5.43
C ARG A 135 13.10 -3.74 -5.74
N ILE A 136 13.48 -3.56 -7.00
CA ILE A 136 14.10 -2.34 -7.48
C ILE A 136 13.09 -1.59 -8.34
N CYS A 137 12.79 -0.35 -7.98
CA CYS A 137 11.90 0.54 -8.72
C CYS A 137 12.71 1.73 -9.27
N PRO A 138 12.62 2.06 -10.57
CA PRO A 138 13.28 3.25 -11.12
C PRO A 138 12.69 4.53 -10.55
N LEU A 139 13.53 5.55 -10.35
CA LEU A 139 13.06 6.91 -10.00
C LEU A 139 12.60 7.60 -11.29
N LEU A 140 11.30 7.54 -11.53
CA LEU A 140 10.63 8.11 -12.70
C LEU A 140 9.93 9.44 -12.36
N PHE A 141 9.51 10.17 -13.39
CA PHE A 141 8.64 11.35 -13.26
C PHE A 141 9.20 12.47 -12.34
N GLY A 142 10.53 12.65 -12.34
CA GLY A 142 11.20 13.66 -11.52
C GLY A 142 11.27 13.33 -10.03
N LEU A 143 11.01 12.07 -9.64
CA LEU A 143 11.08 11.63 -8.25
C LEU A 143 12.47 11.83 -7.64
N ASP A 144 13.54 11.74 -8.43
CA ASP A 144 14.89 12.07 -7.98
C ASP A 144 15.00 13.50 -7.47
N THR A 145 14.41 14.47 -8.15
CA THR A 145 14.36 15.87 -7.69
C THR A 145 13.56 16.02 -6.40
N LEU A 146 12.45 15.30 -6.27
CA LEU A 146 11.62 15.30 -5.06
C LEU A 146 12.29 14.62 -3.85
N LEU A 147 13.34 13.83 -4.11
CA LEU A 147 14.16 13.16 -3.09
C LEU A 147 15.54 13.82 -2.89
N ALA A 148 15.93 14.79 -3.71
CA ALA A 148 17.31 15.27 -3.87
C ALA A 148 17.94 15.87 -2.60
N HIS A 149 17.13 16.26 -1.62
CA HIS A 149 17.64 16.69 -0.33
C HIS A 149 17.75 15.46 0.57
N GLU A 150 18.95 14.90 0.72
CA GLU A 150 19.22 13.99 1.82
C GLU A 150 19.05 14.76 3.14
N SER A 151 18.34 14.18 4.10
CA SER A 151 18.25 14.73 5.46
C SER A 151 19.21 13.97 6.37
N GLU A 152 19.77 14.65 7.37
CA GLU A 152 20.60 14.03 8.40
C GLU A 152 19.92 12.77 8.97
N GLY A 153 20.66 11.65 9.01
CA GLY A 153 20.22 10.36 9.54
C GLY A 153 19.92 9.28 8.47
N PRO A 154 19.74 8.02 8.86
CA PRO A 154 19.77 6.90 7.93
C PRO A 154 18.49 6.67 7.12
N HIS A 155 17.33 7.19 7.56
CA HIS A 155 16.03 6.91 6.93
C HIS A 155 15.57 8.03 5.99
N VAL A 156 14.87 7.69 4.91
CA VAL A 156 14.31 8.69 3.98
C VAL A 156 13.29 9.61 4.68
N ILE A 157 12.60 9.06 5.67
CA ILE A 157 11.75 9.79 6.62
C ILE A 157 12.29 9.51 8.02
N GLN A 158 12.77 10.54 8.71
CA GLN A 158 13.33 10.40 10.05
C GLN A 158 12.24 10.23 11.12
N GLN A 159 12.66 9.79 12.30
CA GLN A 159 11.84 9.86 13.51
C GLN A 159 11.88 11.28 14.08
N PRO A 160 10.78 11.76 14.69
CA PRO A 160 9.53 11.05 15.01
C PRO A 160 8.50 10.99 13.86
N GLU A 161 8.69 11.71 12.76
CA GLU A 161 7.74 11.81 11.63
C GLU A 161 7.32 10.43 11.11
N LEU A 162 8.26 9.49 11.03
CA LEU A 162 8.02 8.13 10.56
C LEU A 162 6.91 7.41 11.35
N TRP A 163 6.75 7.69 12.64
CA TRP A 163 5.73 7.04 13.47
C TRP A 163 4.31 7.42 13.09
N LYS A 164 4.11 8.59 12.46
CA LYS A 164 2.79 9.02 11.96
C LYS A 164 2.25 8.11 10.85
N TYR A 165 3.13 7.29 10.26
CA TYR A 165 2.82 6.37 9.17
C TYR A 165 2.81 4.90 9.61
N LYS A 166 3.12 4.62 10.88
CA LYS A 166 2.99 3.29 11.48
C LYS A 166 1.51 3.06 11.85
N GLY A 167 0.88 2.06 11.24
CA GLY A 167 -0.54 1.79 11.43
C GLY A 167 -1.44 2.71 10.61
N ASN A 168 -2.70 2.31 10.43
CA ASN A 168 -3.73 2.87 9.53
C ASN A 168 -3.40 4.27 8.96
N ALA A 169 -2.68 4.28 7.83
CA ALA A 169 -1.84 5.39 7.37
C ALA A 169 -2.56 6.66 6.90
N ASN A 170 -3.84 6.85 7.24
CA ASN A 170 -4.55 8.09 6.94
C ASN A 170 -4.29 9.09 8.05
N ALA A 171 -3.12 9.70 8.01
CA ALA A 171 -2.82 10.82 8.88
C ALA A 171 -3.69 12.03 8.46
N LYS A 172 -4.38 12.63 9.43
CA LYS A 172 -5.32 13.75 9.27
C LYS A 172 -4.80 14.87 8.34
N TRP A 173 -3.49 15.12 8.34
CA TRP A 173 -2.84 16.10 7.47
C TRP A 173 -3.13 15.85 5.98
N LEU A 174 -3.13 14.59 5.53
CA LEU A 174 -3.33 14.25 4.12
C LEU A 174 -4.76 14.55 3.70
N SER A 175 -5.71 14.24 4.58
CA SER A 175 -7.09 14.64 4.41
C SER A 175 -7.21 16.17 4.27
N ASP A 176 -6.61 16.93 5.18
CA ASP A 176 -6.73 18.38 5.19
C ASP A 176 -6.11 19.01 3.93
N VAL A 177 -4.98 18.50 3.46
CA VAL A 177 -4.32 18.99 2.23
C VAL A 177 -5.09 18.59 0.97
N LEU A 178 -5.65 17.39 0.90
CA LEU A 178 -6.49 17.01 -0.25
C LEU A 178 -7.72 17.90 -0.36
N LYS A 179 -8.36 18.23 0.78
CA LYS A 179 -9.47 19.20 0.83
C LYS A 179 -9.02 20.57 0.33
N SER A 180 -7.89 21.07 0.81
CA SER A 180 -7.38 22.38 0.39
C SER A 180 -7.01 22.40 -1.11
N ALA A 181 -6.54 21.27 -1.65
CA ALA A 181 -6.27 21.07 -3.06
C ALA A 181 -7.53 20.79 -3.92
N LYS A 182 -8.73 20.79 -3.31
CA LYS A 182 -10.00 20.42 -3.96
C LYS A 182 -9.96 19.04 -4.62
N VAL A 183 -9.10 18.15 -4.11
CA VAL A 183 -9.03 16.75 -4.54
C VAL A 183 -10.03 15.95 -3.71
N PRO A 184 -10.97 15.24 -4.34
CA PRO A 184 -11.96 14.48 -3.60
C PRO A 184 -11.30 13.47 -2.65
N GLN A 185 -11.71 13.47 -1.38
CA GLN A 185 -11.25 12.47 -0.43
C GLN A 185 -11.93 11.14 -0.73
N ARG A 186 -11.12 10.09 -0.94
CA ARG A 186 -11.61 8.76 -1.28
C ARG A 186 -11.09 7.72 -0.29
N ARG A 187 -11.89 6.67 -0.08
CA ARG A 187 -11.42 5.48 0.65
C ARG A 187 -10.28 4.86 -0.14
N GLY A 188 -9.24 4.38 0.55
CA GLY A 188 -8.14 3.68 -0.11
C GLY A 188 -7.15 4.57 -0.86
N LEU A 189 -7.02 5.85 -0.52
CA LEU A 189 -6.11 6.80 -1.17
C LEU A 189 -4.69 6.25 -1.45
N TRP A 190 -4.04 5.61 -0.47
CA TRP A 190 -2.70 5.04 -0.67
C TRP A 190 -2.68 3.93 -1.72
N THR A 191 -3.74 3.13 -1.79
CA THR A 191 -3.93 2.13 -2.83
C THR A 191 -4.11 2.80 -4.18
N SER A 192 -4.98 3.81 -4.26
CA SER A 192 -5.21 4.59 -5.49
C SER A 192 -3.92 5.25 -6.01
N LEU A 193 -3.11 5.86 -5.14
CA LEU A 193 -1.83 6.47 -5.53
C LEU A 193 -0.88 5.43 -6.12
N ARG A 194 -0.80 4.25 -5.51
CA ARG A 194 0.04 3.14 -5.98
C ARG A 194 -0.46 2.56 -7.31
N GLU A 195 -1.76 2.35 -7.46
CA GLU A 195 -2.35 1.88 -8.73
C GLU A 195 -2.20 2.92 -9.85
N SER A 196 -2.27 4.21 -9.52
CA SER A 196 -1.98 5.29 -10.47
C SER A 196 -0.51 5.32 -10.89
N ALA A 197 0.41 5.00 -9.97
CA ALA A 197 1.83 4.84 -10.29
C ALA A 197 2.03 3.71 -11.30
N GLU A 198 1.37 2.57 -11.07
CA GLU A 198 1.43 1.42 -11.95
C GLU A 198 0.85 1.72 -13.34
N ALA A 199 -0.31 2.39 -13.40
CA ALA A 199 -0.92 2.81 -14.67
C ALA A 199 0.04 3.70 -15.47
N ASP A 200 0.63 4.72 -14.85
CA ASP A 200 1.59 5.60 -15.52
C ASP A 200 2.82 4.84 -16.04
N MET A 201 3.32 3.86 -15.28
CA MET A 201 4.47 3.05 -15.69
C MET A 201 4.14 2.13 -16.87
N ARG A 202 2.91 1.59 -16.94
CA ARG A 202 2.43 0.79 -18.08
C ARG A 202 2.32 1.61 -19.36
N ASP A 203 1.97 2.90 -19.22
CA ASP A 203 1.80 3.81 -20.37
C ASP A 203 3.13 4.37 -20.91
N LEU A 204 4.27 4.00 -20.29
CA LEU A 204 5.60 4.41 -20.77
C LEU A 204 6.01 3.61 -22.01
N PRO A 205 6.42 4.28 -23.10
CA PRO A 205 6.96 3.62 -24.28
C PRO A 205 8.13 2.68 -23.94
N GLY A 206 8.08 1.46 -24.50
CA GLY A 206 9.15 0.48 -24.34
C GLY A 206 9.21 -0.19 -22.96
N VAL A 207 8.18 -0.03 -22.13
CA VAL A 207 8.06 -0.71 -20.83
C VAL A 207 7.06 -1.85 -20.93
N ASP A 208 7.52 -3.05 -20.62
CA ASP A 208 6.68 -4.25 -20.63
C ASP A 208 5.85 -4.38 -19.32
N PRO A 209 4.58 -4.84 -19.36
CA PRO A 209 3.75 -5.02 -18.17
C PRO A 209 4.36 -5.93 -17.10
N GLU A 210 5.18 -6.92 -17.47
CA GLU A 210 5.89 -7.77 -16.51
C GLU A 210 6.94 -6.96 -15.74
N GLN A 211 7.65 -6.09 -16.45
CA GLN A 211 8.65 -5.19 -15.86
C GLN A 211 7.99 -4.22 -14.86
N VAL A 212 6.81 -3.68 -15.19
CA VAL A 212 6.04 -2.85 -14.25
C VAL A 212 5.64 -3.65 -13.02
N SER A 213 5.18 -4.89 -13.21
CA SER A 213 4.77 -5.77 -12.11
C SER A 213 5.94 -6.06 -11.15
N LEU A 214 7.17 -6.17 -11.66
CA LEU A 214 8.39 -6.28 -10.87
C LEU A 214 8.70 -5.02 -10.06
N TRP A 215 8.59 -3.84 -10.67
CA TRP A 215 8.84 -2.56 -10.00
C TRP A 215 7.81 -2.27 -8.90
N ILE A 216 6.56 -2.64 -9.15
CA ILE A 216 5.44 -2.47 -8.23
C ILE A 216 5.44 -3.56 -7.15
N GLY A 217 5.87 -4.78 -7.46
CA GLY A 217 5.92 -5.91 -6.52
C GLY A 217 4.56 -6.58 -6.35
N HIS A 218 3.98 -7.04 -7.46
CA HIS A 218 2.84 -7.97 -7.50
C HIS A 218 3.27 -9.43 -7.34
N ASP A 219 2.32 -10.33 -7.01
CA ASP A 219 2.61 -11.70 -6.58
C ASP A 219 3.36 -12.53 -7.64
N ILE A 220 4.24 -13.40 -7.12
CA ILE A 220 5.13 -14.28 -7.84
C ILE A 220 4.37 -15.31 -8.71
N LYS A 221 3.13 -15.66 -8.39
CA LYS A 221 2.33 -16.59 -9.22
C LYS A 221 1.93 -16.00 -10.57
N THR A 222 1.73 -14.68 -10.65
CA THR A 222 1.58 -13.98 -11.94
C THR A 222 2.92 -13.92 -12.69
N TYR A 223 4.03 -13.91 -11.96
CA TYR A 223 5.41 -13.82 -12.44
C TYR A 223 6.05 -15.16 -12.86
N ARG A 224 5.49 -16.31 -12.46
CA ARG A 224 6.11 -17.65 -12.56
C ARG A 224 6.45 -18.17 -13.96
N LYS A 225 6.27 -17.40 -15.03
CA LYS A 225 6.69 -17.82 -16.38
C LYS A 225 8.10 -17.40 -16.76
N HIS A 226 8.69 -16.32 -16.22
CA HIS A 226 10.04 -15.91 -16.63
C HIS A 226 10.87 -15.32 -15.47
N TYR A 227 12.04 -15.92 -15.21
CA TYR A 227 13.08 -15.44 -14.28
C TYR A 227 13.75 -14.17 -14.80
N ARG A 228 13.00 -13.07 -14.96
CA ARG A 228 13.55 -11.81 -15.45
C ARG A 228 13.76 -10.86 -14.28
N ASN A 229 15.02 -10.55 -13.98
CA ASN A 229 15.34 -9.42 -13.11
C ASN A 229 14.93 -8.11 -13.79
N PRO A 230 14.54 -7.06 -13.05
CA PRO A 230 14.25 -5.77 -13.64
C PRO A 230 15.49 -5.22 -14.36
N SER A 231 15.47 -5.26 -15.69
CA SER A 231 16.59 -4.86 -16.56
C SER A 231 16.98 -3.39 -16.33
N THR A 232 18.30 -3.14 -16.20
CA THR A 232 18.89 -1.80 -16.13
C THR A 232 18.57 -0.99 -17.39
N GLU A 233 18.57 -1.62 -18.55
CA GLU A 233 18.24 -0.96 -19.82
C GLU A 233 16.77 -0.53 -19.86
N ALA A 234 15.85 -1.39 -19.40
CA ALA A 234 14.44 -1.05 -19.28
C ALA A 234 14.21 0.14 -18.34
N ARG A 235 14.94 0.20 -17.21
CA ARG A 235 14.91 1.37 -16.30
C ARG A 235 15.38 2.65 -16.99
N ARG A 236 16.49 2.59 -17.72
CA ARG A 236 17.06 3.74 -18.45
C ARG A 236 16.10 4.24 -19.53
N CYS A 237 15.50 3.35 -20.32
CA CYS A 237 14.52 3.70 -21.34
C CYS A 237 13.26 4.32 -20.74
N ALA A 238 12.69 3.70 -19.69
CA ALA A 238 11.53 4.24 -18.97
C ALA A 238 11.80 5.63 -18.40
N ARG A 239 13.00 5.88 -17.85
CA ARG A 239 13.38 7.18 -17.30
C ARG A 239 13.43 8.25 -18.37
N LYS A 240 14.05 7.97 -19.53
CA LYS A 240 14.06 8.89 -20.69
C LYS A 240 12.63 9.23 -21.12
N ALA A 241 11.79 8.21 -21.29
CA ALA A 241 10.40 8.38 -21.72
C ALA A 241 9.53 9.13 -20.69
N SER A 242 9.80 8.96 -19.39
CA SER A 242 9.08 9.67 -18.33
C SER A 242 9.39 11.18 -18.34
N ARG A 243 10.64 11.56 -18.64
CA ARG A 243 11.09 12.96 -18.66
C ARG A 243 10.59 13.73 -19.88
N SER A 244 10.39 13.08 -21.02
CA SER A 244 9.83 13.72 -22.22
C SER A 244 8.32 14.01 -22.13
N ARG A 245 7.63 13.49 -21.10
CA ARG A 245 6.18 13.67 -20.84
C ARG A 245 5.90 14.45 -19.55
N THR A 246 6.88 15.19 -19.03
CA THR A 246 6.74 16.05 -17.84
C THR A 246 6.74 17.50 -18.30
#